data_AF-A7VPD0-F1
#
_entry.id   AF-A7VPD0-F1
#
_cell.length_a   1.000
_cell.length_b   1.000
_cell.length_c   1.000
_cell.angle_alpha   90.00
_cell.angle_beta   90.00
_cell.angle_gamma   90.00
#
_symmetry.space_group_name_H-M   'P 1'
#
loop_
_entity.id
_entity.type
_entity.pdbx_description
1 polymer ?
#
loop_
_entity_poly.entity_id
_entity_poly.type
_entity_poly.pdbx_seq_one_letter_code
_entity_poly.pdbx_strand_id
1 'polypeptide(L)'
;MNLDTLLKQKRPVITDGAMGTYFTQKTGFSIHECEWANISRPELISEIHREYVKAGAQFLRTNTFSANTKSLGRPLADVLEIVRAGYRLAKEAAGCQAVAAADMTAIYPRGDEETDLLPEYLAIADAFLSEGAEVFLFETLTELSPFDQIADYLKKKKPECKVLISFTVSPEGITRLGVPLRRLLDEVKPHRELFDGIGLNCGCGPAHILKFARELLSYSRQYLSLPVLVMPNAGYPAMEENRTVFDTSPEYFSHQAVRIAELGVDMIGGCCGTTPKHLQLLSRLIQKKREPLAAVTTTVTAVGSLEKSAPQESRFAQKLRKGDFVMAAELDPPYGSRVDKLLTACRVLQNSGVDIVTISDSPMARVKLDPVVCGAKLQRETGMEVLPHFCCRDRNVNALRAMLLGAQCENIRTILAVTGDHVPELDRGYIKPVFNVTSAKLMEMISQMNQDVFADSPFTIGGAFNPNVANPKAELARLEKKLKAGAVFFLTQPVFDEGRISTVKEAREMGAKMLLGIMPLVSYRNAVYMNNEVPGIQIPTAYVNRFSPEMSREEAQRTGIEIALEIAESLRPHADGFYFMTPFNRAEIVAELIEKCREM
;
A
#
# COMPACT_ATOMS: atom_id res chain seq x y z
N MET A 1 -31.52 -22.43 -15.17
CA MET A 1 -31.29 -21.06 -15.68
C MET A 1 -29.79 -20.83 -15.68
N ASN A 2 -29.19 -20.19 -16.68
CA ASN A 2 -27.74 -19.94 -16.73
C ASN A 2 -27.43 -18.44 -16.90
N LEU A 3 -26.20 -18.04 -16.59
CA LEU A 3 -25.80 -16.64 -16.56
C LEU A 3 -25.91 -15.99 -17.95
N ASP A 4 -25.51 -16.67 -19.01
CA ASP A 4 -25.58 -16.14 -20.38
C ASP A 4 -27.02 -15.80 -20.81
N THR A 5 -28.01 -16.55 -20.33
CA THR A 5 -29.44 -16.27 -20.58
C THR A 5 -29.90 -15.04 -19.79
N LEU A 6 -29.41 -14.86 -18.56
CA LEU A 6 -29.71 -13.70 -17.73
C LEU A 6 -29.13 -12.41 -18.33
N LEU A 7 -27.88 -12.44 -18.78
CA LEU A 7 -27.18 -11.29 -19.36
C LEU A 7 -27.76 -10.82 -20.70
N LYS A 8 -28.48 -11.69 -21.43
CA LYS A 8 -29.16 -11.32 -22.69
C LYS A 8 -30.46 -10.54 -22.48
N GLN A 9 -30.89 -10.34 -21.25
CA GLN A 9 -32.10 -9.57 -20.95
C GLN A 9 -31.89 -8.08 -21.25
N LYS A 10 -32.98 -7.37 -21.57
CA LYS A 10 -32.93 -5.91 -21.79
C LYS A 10 -32.71 -5.10 -20.50
N ARG A 11 -32.68 -5.77 -19.36
CA ARG A 11 -32.58 -5.19 -18.02
C ARG A 11 -31.38 -5.83 -17.32
N PRO A 12 -30.71 -5.11 -16.42
CA PRO A 12 -29.62 -5.68 -15.67
C PRO A 12 -30.11 -6.85 -14.81
N VAL A 13 -29.25 -7.85 -14.66
CA VAL A 13 -29.45 -8.97 -13.74
C VAL A 13 -29.35 -8.44 -12.32
N ILE A 14 -30.37 -8.74 -11.51
CA ILE A 14 -30.36 -8.33 -10.10
C ILE A 14 -29.59 -9.38 -9.30
N THR A 15 -28.49 -8.99 -8.66
CA THR A 15 -27.76 -9.85 -7.73
C THR A 15 -28.37 -9.77 -6.32
N ASP A 16 -27.93 -10.63 -5.42
CA ASP A 16 -28.30 -10.55 -4.01
C ASP A 16 -27.69 -9.34 -3.27
N GLY A 17 -28.01 -9.25 -1.98
CA GLY A 17 -27.43 -8.30 -1.03
C GLY A 17 -26.43 -8.98 -0.09
N ALA A 18 -26.13 -8.33 1.03
CA ALA A 18 -25.13 -8.82 1.97
C ALA A 18 -25.53 -10.16 2.61
N MET A 19 -24.58 -11.10 2.69
CA MET A 19 -24.73 -12.30 3.52
C MET A 19 -24.30 -12.00 4.97
N GLY A 20 -23.03 -11.64 5.19
CA GLY A 20 -22.46 -11.44 6.53
C GLY A 20 -23.19 -10.41 7.40
N THR A 21 -23.35 -9.17 6.92
CA THR A 21 -24.00 -8.12 7.72
C THR A 21 -25.48 -8.41 7.96
N TYR A 22 -26.16 -9.11 7.03
CA TYR A 22 -27.56 -9.46 7.20
C TYR A 22 -27.74 -10.66 8.15
N PHE A 23 -26.82 -11.62 8.13
CA PHE A 23 -26.72 -12.69 9.13
C PHE A 23 -26.53 -12.10 10.54
N THR A 24 -25.59 -11.17 10.72
CA THR A 24 -25.38 -10.49 12.01
C THR A 24 -26.64 -9.73 12.44
N GLN A 25 -27.31 -9.04 11.52
CA GLN A 25 -28.57 -8.35 11.83
C GLN A 25 -29.68 -9.32 12.28
N LYS A 26 -29.82 -10.48 11.64
CA LYS A 26 -30.84 -11.48 11.98
C LYS A 26 -30.57 -12.20 13.30
N THR A 27 -29.31 -12.42 13.64
CA THR A 27 -28.92 -13.34 14.74
C THR A 27 -28.31 -12.66 15.94
N GLY A 28 -27.73 -11.47 15.77
CA GLY A 28 -26.86 -10.83 16.76
C GLY A 28 -25.48 -11.47 16.89
N PHE A 29 -25.18 -12.52 16.11
CA PHE A 29 -23.89 -13.20 16.11
C PHE A 29 -22.82 -12.42 15.35
N SER A 30 -21.56 -12.75 15.66
CA SER A 30 -20.42 -12.13 15.00
C SER A 30 -20.44 -12.44 13.51
N ILE A 31 -20.05 -11.46 12.68
CA ILE A 31 -19.93 -11.67 11.23
C ILE A 31 -18.94 -12.81 10.91
N HIS A 32 -17.96 -13.06 11.79
CA HIS A 32 -16.99 -14.14 11.65
C HIS A 32 -17.59 -15.54 11.85
N GLU A 33 -18.83 -15.65 12.33
CA GLU A 33 -19.55 -16.93 12.44
C GLU A 33 -20.40 -17.22 11.19
N CYS A 34 -20.46 -16.31 10.23
CA CYS A 34 -21.36 -16.38 9.09
C CYS A 34 -21.08 -17.61 8.21
N GLU A 35 -19.85 -17.81 7.74
CA GLU A 35 -19.53 -18.96 6.89
C GLU A 35 -19.64 -20.29 7.66
N TRP A 36 -19.32 -20.30 8.96
CA TRP A 36 -19.54 -21.48 9.81
C TRP A 36 -21.02 -21.85 9.95
N ALA A 37 -21.93 -20.91 9.73
CA ALA A 37 -23.37 -21.19 9.71
C ALA A 37 -23.79 -22.10 8.54
N ASN A 38 -22.94 -22.30 7.51
CA ASN A 38 -23.20 -23.34 6.50
C ASN A 38 -23.30 -24.75 7.10
N ILE A 39 -22.56 -25.00 8.19
CA ILE A 39 -22.55 -26.29 8.90
C ILE A 39 -23.41 -26.22 10.16
N SER A 40 -23.23 -25.17 10.96
CA SER A 40 -23.89 -25.08 12.26
C SER A 40 -25.37 -24.68 12.18
N ARG A 41 -25.80 -24.00 11.10
CA ARG A 41 -27.16 -23.44 10.92
C ARG A 41 -27.59 -23.39 9.43
N PRO A 42 -27.53 -24.51 8.68
CA PRO A 42 -27.75 -24.52 7.24
C PRO A 42 -29.13 -24.01 6.81
N GLU A 43 -30.15 -24.21 7.64
CA GLU A 43 -31.53 -23.78 7.41
C GLU A 43 -31.65 -22.26 7.40
N LEU A 44 -30.91 -21.57 8.28
CA LEU A 44 -30.86 -20.12 8.35
C LEU A 44 -30.18 -19.53 7.11
N ILE A 45 -29.07 -20.11 6.67
CA ILE A 45 -28.39 -19.66 5.44
C ILE A 45 -29.29 -19.88 4.22
N SER A 46 -29.95 -21.04 4.15
CA SER A 46 -30.94 -21.32 3.11
C SER A 46 -32.12 -20.35 3.14
N GLU A 47 -32.59 -19.95 4.33
CA GLU A 47 -33.63 -18.94 4.50
C GLU A 47 -33.18 -17.59 3.93
N ILE A 48 -31.98 -17.12 4.28
CA ILE A 48 -31.43 -15.85 3.78
C ILE A 48 -31.34 -15.87 2.24
N HIS A 49 -30.81 -16.94 1.64
CA HIS A 49 -30.78 -17.07 0.18
C HIS A 49 -32.19 -17.02 -0.43
N ARG A 50 -33.16 -17.74 0.15
CA ARG A 50 -34.56 -17.71 -0.34
C ARG A 50 -35.21 -16.34 -0.17
N GLU A 51 -34.88 -15.59 0.87
CA GLU A 51 -35.36 -14.21 1.04
C GLU A 51 -34.83 -13.29 -0.07
N TYR A 52 -33.56 -13.44 -0.47
CA TYR A 52 -33.02 -12.69 -1.62
C TYR A 52 -33.67 -13.11 -2.95
N VAL A 53 -33.90 -14.40 -3.18
CA VAL A 53 -34.64 -14.86 -4.37
C VAL A 53 -36.05 -14.27 -4.39
N LYS A 54 -36.77 -14.29 -3.26
CA LYS A 54 -38.10 -13.65 -3.13
C LYS A 54 -38.06 -12.14 -3.35
N ALA A 55 -36.95 -11.49 -2.98
CA ALA A 55 -36.73 -10.07 -3.25
C ALA A 55 -36.41 -9.77 -4.73
N GLY A 56 -36.22 -10.79 -5.56
CA GLY A 56 -35.99 -10.68 -7.00
C GLY A 56 -34.55 -10.87 -7.44
N ALA A 57 -33.66 -11.40 -6.57
CA ALA A 57 -32.31 -11.77 -6.97
C ALA A 57 -32.33 -12.94 -7.96
N GLN A 58 -31.61 -12.79 -9.06
CA GLN A 58 -31.40 -13.77 -10.13
C GLN A 58 -29.97 -14.33 -10.11
N PHE A 59 -29.09 -13.76 -9.28
CA PHE A 59 -27.72 -14.18 -9.07
C PHE A 59 -27.43 -14.18 -7.57
N LEU A 60 -27.12 -15.34 -7.01
CA LEU A 60 -26.78 -15.52 -5.60
C LEU A 60 -25.29 -15.81 -5.45
N ARG A 61 -24.64 -15.13 -4.51
CA ARG A 61 -23.30 -15.49 -4.04
C ARG A 61 -23.41 -16.52 -2.94
N THR A 62 -22.54 -17.51 -2.95
CA THR A 62 -22.46 -18.49 -1.85
C THR A 62 -22.01 -17.83 -0.56
N ASN A 63 -22.44 -18.36 0.59
CA ASN A 63 -21.94 -17.91 1.90
C ASN A 63 -20.51 -18.45 2.16
N THR A 64 -19.55 -18.00 1.35
CA THR A 64 -18.18 -18.53 1.33
C THR A 64 -17.11 -17.44 1.14
N PHE A 65 -17.50 -16.17 1.14
CA PHE A 65 -16.62 -15.02 0.95
C PHE A 65 -15.29 -15.16 1.70
N SER A 66 -15.34 -15.38 3.03
CA SER A 66 -14.17 -15.57 3.89
C SER A 66 -13.92 -17.03 4.29
N ALA A 67 -14.39 -18.02 3.51
CA ALA A 67 -14.18 -19.44 3.80
C ALA A 67 -12.75 -19.88 3.42
N ASN A 68 -11.78 -19.47 4.23
CA ASN A 68 -10.36 -19.83 4.14
C ASN A 68 -9.75 -20.07 5.53
N THR A 69 -8.58 -20.71 5.58
CA THR A 69 -7.93 -21.13 6.83
C THR A 69 -7.57 -19.95 7.74
N LYS A 70 -7.12 -18.83 7.18
CA LYS A 70 -6.68 -17.65 7.93
C LYS A 70 -7.86 -16.88 8.55
N SER A 71 -8.95 -16.73 7.80
CA SER A 71 -10.16 -16.05 8.26
C SER A 71 -10.94 -16.89 9.27
N LEU A 72 -11.10 -18.19 9.01
CA LEU A 72 -11.87 -19.08 9.90
C LEU A 72 -11.07 -19.62 11.08
N GLY A 73 -9.74 -19.59 11.01
CA GLY A 73 -8.89 -20.22 12.02
C GLY A 73 -9.09 -21.73 12.10
N ARG A 74 -9.37 -22.38 10.97
CA ARG A 74 -9.72 -23.80 10.86
C ARG A 74 -8.79 -24.56 9.90
N PRO A 75 -8.59 -25.87 10.09
CA PRO A 75 -7.87 -26.71 9.13
C PRO A 75 -8.53 -26.67 7.74
N LEU A 76 -7.71 -26.84 6.69
CA LEU A 76 -8.20 -26.81 5.31
C LEU A 76 -9.34 -27.81 5.07
N ALA A 77 -9.30 -29.01 5.66
CA ALA A 77 -10.36 -30.01 5.51
C ALA A 77 -11.75 -29.46 5.91
N ASP A 78 -11.84 -28.80 7.06
CA ASP A 78 -13.07 -28.16 7.56
C ASP A 78 -13.50 -27.02 6.64
N VAL A 79 -12.55 -26.20 6.17
CA VAL A 79 -12.81 -25.10 5.23
C VAL A 79 -13.45 -25.64 3.95
N LEU A 80 -12.90 -26.72 3.38
CA LEU A 80 -13.44 -27.32 2.16
C LEU A 80 -14.85 -27.90 2.38
N GLU A 81 -15.16 -28.41 3.58
CA GLU A 81 -16.51 -28.85 3.94
C GLU A 81 -17.50 -27.68 4.01
N ILE A 82 -17.11 -26.59 4.66
CA ILE A 82 -17.89 -25.34 4.74
C ILE A 82 -18.16 -24.77 3.33
N VAL A 83 -17.16 -24.81 2.45
CA VAL A 83 -17.28 -24.37 1.05
C VAL A 83 -18.30 -25.21 0.29
N ARG A 84 -18.18 -26.55 0.37
CA ARG A 84 -19.14 -27.47 -0.29
C ARG A 84 -20.56 -27.27 0.22
N ALA A 85 -20.74 -27.17 1.54
CA ALA A 85 -22.04 -26.91 2.14
C ALA A 85 -22.62 -25.58 1.68
N GLY A 86 -21.83 -24.49 1.73
CA GLY A 86 -22.27 -23.16 1.27
C GLY A 86 -22.74 -23.14 -0.19
N TYR A 87 -22.03 -23.85 -1.07
CA TYR A 87 -22.44 -23.98 -2.47
C TYR A 87 -23.75 -24.75 -2.65
N ARG A 88 -23.92 -25.89 -1.96
CA ARG A 88 -25.17 -26.67 -2.01
C ARG A 88 -26.37 -25.83 -1.57
N LEU A 89 -26.26 -25.14 -0.44
CA LEU A 89 -27.35 -24.32 0.12
C LEU A 89 -27.78 -23.20 -0.85
N ALA A 90 -26.81 -22.49 -1.45
CA ALA A 90 -27.12 -21.44 -2.43
C ALA A 90 -27.75 -22.01 -3.71
N LYS A 91 -27.23 -23.14 -4.22
CA LYS A 91 -27.74 -23.81 -5.42
C LYS A 91 -29.17 -24.34 -5.24
N GLU A 92 -29.45 -24.95 -4.09
CA GLU A 92 -30.80 -25.39 -3.73
C GLU A 92 -31.77 -24.22 -3.60
N ALA A 93 -31.36 -23.14 -2.92
CA ALA A 93 -32.19 -21.95 -2.76
C ALA A 93 -32.44 -21.21 -4.09
N ALA A 94 -31.45 -21.20 -5.00
CA ALA A 94 -31.58 -20.60 -6.33
C ALA A 94 -32.63 -21.32 -7.19
N GLY A 95 -32.68 -22.65 -7.12
CA GLY A 95 -33.60 -23.47 -7.90
C GLY A 95 -33.56 -23.15 -9.39
N CYS A 96 -34.71 -22.87 -9.99
CA CYS A 96 -34.81 -22.42 -11.39
C CYS A 96 -34.89 -20.89 -11.55
N GLN A 97 -34.90 -20.13 -10.45
CA GLN A 97 -35.17 -18.69 -10.43
C GLN A 97 -33.89 -17.84 -10.46
N ALA A 98 -32.78 -18.40 -9.99
CA ALA A 98 -31.48 -17.72 -9.93
C ALA A 98 -30.33 -18.65 -10.33
N VAL A 99 -29.14 -18.08 -10.47
CA VAL A 99 -27.87 -18.79 -10.62
C VAL A 99 -27.07 -18.62 -9.32
N ALA A 100 -26.49 -19.72 -8.82
CA ALA A 100 -25.54 -19.66 -7.70
C ALA A 100 -24.11 -19.51 -8.22
N ALA A 101 -23.37 -18.56 -7.65
CA ALA A 101 -21.97 -18.30 -7.96
C ALA A 101 -21.08 -18.62 -6.77
N ALA A 102 -20.03 -19.39 -7.03
CA ALA A 102 -18.97 -19.68 -6.08
C ALA A 102 -18.21 -18.40 -5.75
N ASP A 103 -18.42 -17.89 -4.55
CA ASP A 103 -17.90 -16.62 -4.08
C ASP A 103 -16.59 -16.80 -3.29
N MET A 104 -15.55 -16.06 -3.69
CA MET A 104 -14.20 -16.15 -3.15
C MET A 104 -13.55 -14.75 -3.05
N THR A 105 -12.67 -14.56 -2.06
CA THR A 105 -11.92 -13.31 -1.88
C THR A 105 -10.44 -13.52 -1.53
N ALA A 106 -9.69 -12.43 -1.39
CA ALA A 106 -8.29 -12.44 -0.99
C ALA A 106 -8.09 -13.01 0.42
N ILE A 107 -7.11 -13.90 0.59
CA ILE A 107 -6.66 -14.46 1.87
C ILE A 107 -5.58 -13.52 2.38
N TYR A 108 -5.83 -12.89 3.53
CA TYR A 108 -4.89 -11.96 4.14
C TYR A 108 -4.14 -12.67 5.28
N PRO A 109 -2.84 -12.98 5.11
CA PRO A 109 -2.04 -13.57 6.18
C PRO A 109 -1.88 -12.58 7.36
N ARG A 110 -1.62 -13.11 8.55
CA ARG A 110 -1.39 -12.28 9.75
C ARG A 110 0.09 -11.93 9.83
N GLY A 111 0.42 -10.65 9.99
CA GLY A 111 1.81 -10.17 10.11
C GLY A 111 2.60 -10.30 8.81
N ASP A 112 3.90 -10.56 8.94
CA ASP A 112 4.86 -10.65 7.81
C ASP A 112 5.01 -12.08 7.24
N GLU A 113 4.00 -12.95 7.40
CA GLU A 113 4.06 -14.32 6.88
C GLU A 113 4.04 -14.34 5.33
N GLU A 114 5.21 -14.55 4.71
CA GLU A 114 5.31 -14.92 3.29
C GLU A 114 4.91 -16.41 3.14
N THR A 115 3.63 -16.66 2.86
CA THR A 115 3.10 -18.00 2.55
C THR A 115 2.61 -18.03 1.11
N ASP A 116 2.93 -19.08 0.36
CA ASP A 116 2.27 -19.33 -0.92
C ASP A 116 0.83 -19.79 -0.66
N LEU A 117 -0.13 -18.93 -1.01
CA LEU A 117 -1.55 -19.13 -0.77
C LEU A 117 -2.25 -19.77 -1.99
N LEU A 118 -1.59 -19.85 -3.14
CA LEU A 118 -2.16 -20.42 -4.36
C LEU A 118 -2.67 -21.87 -4.15
N PRO A 119 -1.95 -22.78 -3.46
CA PRO A 119 -2.44 -24.14 -3.23
C PRO A 119 -3.77 -24.19 -2.49
N GLU A 120 -3.99 -23.30 -1.51
CA GLU A 120 -5.26 -23.23 -0.79
C GLU A 120 -6.40 -22.75 -1.69
N TYR A 121 -6.15 -21.72 -2.51
CA TYR A 121 -7.13 -21.25 -3.48
C TYR A 121 -7.55 -22.33 -4.47
N LEU A 122 -6.60 -23.08 -5.02
CA LEU A 122 -6.89 -24.15 -5.96
C LEU A 122 -7.71 -25.28 -5.32
N ALA A 123 -7.44 -25.60 -4.04
CA ALA A 123 -8.22 -26.57 -3.29
C ALA A 123 -9.67 -26.10 -3.06
N ILE A 124 -9.89 -24.82 -2.75
CA ILE A 124 -11.22 -24.22 -2.62
C ILE A 124 -11.96 -24.23 -3.97
N ALA A 125 -11.27 -23.86 -5.05
CA ALA A 125 -11.82 -23.91 -6.41
C ALA A 125 -12.25 -25.34 -6.80
N ASP A 126 -11.43 -26.35 -6.46
CA ASP A 126 -11.76 -27.75 -6.70
C ASP A 126 -12.94 -28.24 -5.85
N ALA A 127 -13.07 -27.78 -4.61
CA ALA A 127 -14.25 -28.06 -3.80
C ALA A 127 -15.53 -27.54 -4.44
N PHE A 128 -15.53 -26.32 -4.99
CA PHE A 128 -16.66 -25.80 -5.76
C PHE A 128 -16.94 -26.60 -7.03
N LEU A 129 -15.92 -26.93 -7.82
CA LEU A 129 -16.07 -27.76 -9.02
C LEU A 129 -16.69 -29.12 -8.70
N SER A 130 -16.32 -29.73 -7.56
CA SER A 130 -16.87 -31.01 -7.10
C SER A 130 -18.37 -30.97 -6.81
N GLU A 131 -18.92 -29.80 -6.46
CA GLU A 131 -20.36 -29.56 -6.26
C GLU A 131 -21.09 -29.13 -7.55
N GLY A 132 -20.37 -29.09 -8.66
CA GLY A 132 -20.85 -28.67 -9.95
C GLY A 132 -21.01 -27.15 -10.06
N ALA A 133 -20.05 -26.38 -9.54
CA ALA A 133 -19.93 -24.96 -9.82
C ALA A 133 -19.78 -24.68 -11.32
N GLU A 134 -20.55 -23.72 -11.81
CA GLU A 134 -20.52 -23.24 -13.19
C GLU A 134 -20.15 -21.76 -13.27
N VAL A 135 -20.36 -21.01 -12.20
CA VAL A 135 -20.07 -19.58 -12.12
C VAL A 135 -19.23 -19.33 -10.87
N PHE A 136 -18.16 -18.57 -11.04
CA PHE A 136 -17.24 -18.16 -10.01
C PHE A 136 -17.21 -16.63 -9.97
N LEU A 137 -17.26 -16.08 -8.77
CA LEU A 137 -17.09 -14.66 -8.52
C LEU A 137 -15.92 -14.47 -7.57
N PHE A 138 -14.91 -13.74 -8.02
CA PHE A 138 -13.83 -13.26 -7.17
C PHE A 138 -14.14 -11.83 -6.77
N GLU A 139 -14.58 -11.62 -5.54
CA GLU A 139 -15.07 -10.31 -5.10
C GLU A 139 -14.19 -9.62 -4.04
N THR A 140 -14.32 -8.29 -3.97
CA THR A 140 -13.58 -7.44 -3.04
C THR A 140 -12.06 -7.50 -3.22
N LEU A 141 -11.61 -7.67 -4.47
CA LEU A 141 -10.19 -7.76 -4.78
C LEU A 141 -9.49 -6.41 -4.67
N THR A 142 -8.25 -6.41 -4.15
CA THR A 142 -7.37 -5.22 -4.07
C THR A 142 -6.24 -5.22 -5.10
N GLU A 143 -6.07 -6.34 -5.79
CA GLU A 143 -5.09 -6.62 -6.84
C GLU A 143 -5.59 -7.82 -7.66
N LEU A 144 -5.06 -8.03 -8.87
CA LEU A 144 -5.48 -9.14 -9.74
C LEU A 144 -4.86 -10.48 -9.34
N SER A 145 -3.57 -10.50 -9.00
CA SER A 145 -2.87 -11.74 -8.64
C SER A 145 -3.23 -12.20 -7.21
N PRO A 146 -3.40 -13.50 -6.95
CA PRO A 146 -3.23 -14.64 -7.85
C PRO A 146 -4.51 -15.08 -8.59
N PHE A 147 -5.55 -14.24 -8.68
CA PHE A 147 -6.85 -14.62 -9.24
C PHE A 147 -6.86 -14.83 -10.76
N ASP A 148 -5.90 -14.24 -11.48
CA ASP A 148 -5.60 -14.60 -12.87
C ASP A 148 -5.17 -16.06 -12.99
N GLN A 149 -4.30 -16.53 -12.09
CA GLN A 149 -3.83 -17.92 -12.06
C GLN A 149 -4.95 -18.90 -11.68
N ILE A 150 -5.82 -18.50 -10.73
CA ILE A 150 -6.99 -19.30 -10.35
C ILE A 150 -7.98 -19.36 -11.52
N ALA A 151 -8.23 -18.25 -12.22
CA ALA A 151 -9.10 -18.21 -13.40
C ALA A 151 -8.58 -19.12 -14.52
N ASP A 152 -7.28 -19.06 -14.83
CA ASP A 152 -6.65 -19.94 -15.80
C ASP A 152 -6.78 -21.43 -15.43
N TYR A 153 -6.57 -21.77 -14.15
CA TYR A 153 -6.77 -23.12 -13.64
C TYR A 153 -8.22 -23.60 -13.81
N LEU A 154 -9.20 -22.76 -13.47
CA LEU A 154 -10.63 -23.06 -13.64
C LEU A 154 -10.98 -23.28 -15.11
N LYS A 155 -10.53 -22.40 -16.02
CA LYS A 155 -10.77 -22.51 -17.46
C LYS A 155 -10.14 -23.76 -18.06
N LYS A 156 -8.98 -24.21 -17.58
CA LYS A 156 -8.36 -25.48 -18.00
C LYS A 156 -9.14 -26.71 -17.55
N LYS A 157 -9.67 -26.70 -16.32
CA LYS A 157 -10.47 -27.82 -15.79
C LYS A 157 -11.89 -27.88 -16.33
N LYS A 158 -12.52 -26.72 -16.53
CA LYS A 158 -13.89 -26.58 -17.00
C LYS A 158 -14.00 -25.36 -17.91
N PRO A 159 -13.71 -25.49 -19.22
CA PRO A 159 -13.69 -24.38 -20.17
C PRO A 159 -14.99 -23.55 -20.20
N GLU A 160 -16.13 -24.20 -19.97
CA GLU A 160 -17.46 -23.59 -19.97
C GLU A 160 -17.81 -22.81 -18.69
N CYS A 161 -16.99 -22.90 -17.62
CA CYS A 161 -17.27 -22.15 -16.40
C CYS A 161 -17.14 -20.64 -16.66
N LYS A 162 -17.95 -19.85 -15.97
CA LYS A 162 -17.90 -18.39 -16.02
C LYS A 162 -17.12 -17.87 -14.84
N VAL A 163 -16.16 -16.97 -15.09
CA VAL A 163 -15.33 -16.37 -14.03
C VAL A 163 -15.51 -14.86 -14.06
N LEU A 164 -16.09 -14.31 -12.99
CA LEU A 164 -16.29 -12.88 -12.82
C LEU A 164 -15.29 -12.35 -11.79
N ILE A 165 -14.76 -11.16 -12.03
CA ILE A 165 -13.89 -10.46 -11.08
C ILE A 165 -14.54 -9.14 -10.64
N SER A 166 -14.41 -8.80 -9.36
CA SER A 166 -14.90 -7.55 -8.80
C SER A 166 -13.88 -6.95 -7.85
N PHE A 167 -13.47 -5.72 -8.13
CA PHE A 167 -12.53 -4.97 -7.30
C PHE A 167 -13.26 -4.10 -6.26
N THR A 168 -12.56 -3.75 -5.19
CA THR A 168 -13.04 -2.76 -4.21
C THR A 168 -12.14 -1.54 -4.21
N VAL A 169 -12.75 -0.36 -4.29
CA VAL A 169 -12.04 0.93 -4.20
C VAL A 169 -12.70 1.84 -3.18
N SER A 170 -11.88 2.64 -2.51
CA SER A 170 -12.32 3.69 -1.60
C SER A 170 -12.95 4.86 -2.38
N PRO A 171 -13.54 5.86 -1.70
CA PRO A 171 -14.06 7.07 -2.35
C PRO A 171 -13.03 7.82 -3.19
N GLU A 172 -11.74 7.64 -2.89
CA GLU A 172 -10.60 8.20 -3.63
C GLU A 172 -10.26 7.40 -4.91
N GLY A 173 -10.91 6.26 -5.15
CA GLY A 173 -10.72 5.45 -6.36
C GLY A 173 -9.54 4.50 -6.31
N ILE A 174 -9.05 4.19 -5.11
CA ILE A 174 -7.89 3.34 -4.84
C ILE A 174 -8.27 2.13 -3.98
N THR A 175 -7.56 1.02 -4.12
CA THR A 175 -7.72 -0.15 -3.25
C THR A 175 -7.07 0.10 -1.88
N ARG A 176 -7.26 -0.82 -0.94
CA ARG A 176 -6.57 -0.79 0.38
C ARG A 176 -5.05 -0.80 0.27
N LEU A 177 -4.52 -1.35 -0.83
CA LEU A 177 -3.08 -1.35 -1.15
C LEU A 177 -2.63 -0.08 -1.87
N GLY A 178 -3.54 0.87 -2.07
CA GLY A 178 -3.26 2.14 -2.73
C GLY A 178 -3.41 2.12 -4.25
N VAL A 179 -3.84 0.98 -4.83
CA VAL A 179 -3.88 0.79 -6.29
C VAL A 179 -5.07 1.48 -6.93
N PRO A 180 -4.91 2.42 -7.88
CA PRO A 180 -6.06 3.04 -8.55
C PRO A 180 -6.84 2.06 -9.42
N LEU A 181 -8.13 2.31 -9.54
CA LEU A 181 -9.03 1.53 -10.41
C LEU A 181 -8.45 1.33 -11.81
N ARG A 182 -8.02 2.42 -12.47
CA ARG A 182 -7.50 2.36 -13.84
C ARG A 182 -6.39 1.34 -14.01
N ARG A 183 -5.47 1.25 -13.05
CA ARG A 183 -4.36 0.30 -13.09
C ARG A 183 -4.83 -1.14 -12.94
N LEU A 184 -5.80 -1.42 -12.07
CA LEU A 184 -6.40 -2.76 -11.98
C LEU A 184 -7.01 -3.18 -13.32
N LEU A 185 -7.68 -2.26 -14.01
CA LEU A 185 -8.28 -2.54 -15.32
C LEU A 185 -7.21 -2.78 -16.40
N ASP A 186 -6.11 -2.01 -16.37
CA ASP A 186 -4.97 -2.21 -17.25
C ASP A 186 -4.26 -3.56 -16.97
N GLU A 187 -4.20 -4.01 -15.70
CA GLU A 187 -3.68 -5.32 -15.30
C GLU A 187 -4.58 -6.48 -15.79
N VAL A 188 -5.90 -6.29 -15.85
CA VAL A 188 -6.84 -7.30 -16.39
C VAL A 188 -6.72 -7.45 -17.90
N LYS A 189 -6.42 -6.36 -18.62
CA LYS A 189 -6.39 -6.33 -20.09
C LYS A 189 -5.58 -7.46 -20.76
N PRO A 190 -4.34 -7.80 -20.34
CA PRO A 190 -3.61 -8.95 -20.91
C PRO A 190 -4.23 -10.32 -20.59
N HIS A 191 -5.07 -10.41 -19.55
CA HIS A 191 -5.71 -11.64 -19.08
C HIS A 191 -7.21 -11.70 -19.42
N ARG A 192 -7.71 -10.81 -20.28
CA ARG A 192 -9.16 -10.62 -20.51
C ARG A 192 -9.91 -11.91 -20.83
N GLU A 193 -9.31 -12.82 -21.61
CA GLU A 193 -9.95 -14.08 -22.05
C GLU A 193 -10.22 -15.07 -20.89
N LEU A 194 -9.61 -14.86 -19.73
CA LEU A 194 -9.87 -15.67 -18.54
C LEU A 194 -11.18 -15.30 -17.84
N PHE A 195 -11.74 -14.12 -18.15
CA PHE A 195 -12.87 -13.55 -17.44
C PHE A 195 -14.11 -13.41 -18.32
N ASP A 196 -15.28 -13.54 -17.69
CA ASP A 196 -16.62 -13.42 -18.30
C ASP A 196 -17.42 -12.24 -17.74
N GLY A 197 -16.85 -11.51 -16.77
CA GLY A 197 -17.44 -10.29 -16.20
C GLY A 197 -16.43 -9.54 -15.34
N ILE A 198 -16.61 -8.23 -15.25
CA ILE A 198 -15.79 -7.34 -14.43
C ILE A 198 -16.67 -6.42 -13.60
N GLY A 199 -16.27 -6.08 -12.38
CA GLY A 199 -17.13 -5.31 -11.50
C GLY A 199 -16.46 -4.49 -10.40
N LEU A 200 -17.31 -3.78 -9.68
CA LEU A 200 -17.00 -3.09 -8.45
C LEU A 200 -17.98 -3.47 -7.36
N ASN A 201 -17.46 -3.85 -6.20
CA ASN A 201 -18.27 -4.13 -5.02
C ASN A 201 -17.61 -3.57 -3.76
N CYS A 202 -18.42 -3.34 -2.73
CA CYS A 202 -17.96 -2.79 -1.45
C CYS A 202 -17.24 -1.44 -1.60
N GLY A 203 -16.56 -0.99 -0.54
CA GLY A 203 -15.72 0.22 -0.48
C GLY A 203 -16.47 1.55 -0.50
N CYS A 204 -17.55 1.65 -1.29
CA CYS A 204 -18.32 2.85 -1.51
C CYS A 204 -19.82 2.62 -1.32
N GLY A 205 -20.51 3.64 -0.83
CA GLY A 205 -21.96 3.76 -0.97
C GLY A 205 -22.37 4.00 -2.43
N PRO A 206 -23.69 3.95 -2.74
CA PRO A 206 -24.16 3.89 -4.12
C PRO A 206 -23.95 5.21 -4.89
N ALA A 207 -23.89 6.36 -4.21
CA ALA A 207 -23.60 7.64 -4.85
C ALA A 207 -22.14 7.77 -5.32
N HIS A 208 -21.17 7.33 -4.52
CA HIS A 208 -19.76 7.40 -4.90
C HIS A 208 -19.39 6.29 -5.89
N ILE A 209 -19.90 5.07 -5.72
CA ILE A 209 -19.60 3.99 -6.67
C ILE A 209 -20.11 4.33 -8.08
N LEU A 210 -21.16 5.15 -8.21
CA LEU A 210 -21.68 5.60 -9.51
C LEU A 210 -20.61 6.26 -10.39
N LYS A 211 -19.69 7.03 -9.79
CA LYS A 211 -18.58 7.67 -10.50
C LYS A 211 -17.67 6.61 -11.12
N PHE A 212 -17.28 5.61 -10.33
CA PHE A 212 -16.37 4.53 -10.73
C PHE A 212 -17.05 3.51 -11.65
N ALA A 213 -18.36 3.28 -11.48
CA ALA A 213 -19.15 2.46 -12.39
C ALA A 213 -19.16 3.04 -13.81
N ARG A 214 -19.24 4.37 -13.96
CA ARG A 214 -19.14 5.02 -15.27
C ARG A 214 -17.76 4.81 -15.90
N GLU A 215 -16.69 4.98 -15.13
CA GLU A 215 -15.31 4.74 -15.57
C GLU A 215 -15.11 3.28 -16.00
N LEU A 216 -15.51 2.33 -15.15
CA LEU A 216 -15.44 0.90 -15.43
C LEU A 216 -16.22 0.52 -16.69
N LEU A 217 -17.45 1.02 -16.83
CA LEU A 217 -18.29 0.72 -17.98
C LEU A 217 -17.69 1.25 -19.29
N SER A 218 -17.16 2.48 -19.27
CA SER A 218 -16.46 3.05 -20.42
C SER A 218 -15.22 2.24 -20.77
N TYR A 219 -14.40 1.89 -19.78
CA TYR A 219 -13.19 1.13 -19.99
C TYR A 219 -13.49 -0.28 -20.52
N SER A 220 -14.45 -0.98 -19.92
CA SER A 220 -14.83 -2.32 -20.36
C SER A 220 -15.31 -2.30 -21.81
N ARG A 221 -16.24 -1.41 -22.18
CA ARG A 221 -16.72 -1.30 -23.57
C ARG A 221 -15.60 -0.99 -24.57
N GLN A 222 -14.60 -0.22 -24.17
CA GLN A 222 -13.50 0.17 -25.05
C GLN A 222 -12.41 -0.90 -25.19
N TYR A 223 -12.10 -1.64 -24.12
CA TYR A 223 -10.89 -2.47 -24.07
C TYR A 223 -11.12 -3.94 -23.72
N LEU A 224 -12.20 -4.27 -23.00
CA LEU A 224 -12.41 -5.63 -22.46
C LEU A 224 -13.63 -6.33 -23.07
N SER A 225 -14.65 -5.59 -23.52
CA SER A 225 -15.94 -6.14 -23.94
C SER A 225 -16.56 -7.11 -22.92
N LEU A 226 -16.31 -6.88 -21.62
CA LEU A 226 -16.83 -7.69 -20.52
C LEU A 226 -18.13 -7.11 -19.97
N PRO A 227 -19.13 -7.95 -19.62
CA PRO A 227 -20.26 -7.54 -18.80
C PRO A 227 -19.82 -6.86 -17.50
N VAL A 228 -20.54 -5.81 -17.10
CA VAL A 228 -20.22 -4.99 -15.93
C VAL A 228 -21.19 -5.25 -14.78
N LEU A 229 -20.61 -5.58 -13.62
CA LEU A 229 -21.27 -5.86 -12.35
C LEU A 229 -21.00 -4.73 -11.35
N VAL A 230 -22.03 -4.21 -10.67
CA VAL A 230 -21.85 -3.21 -9.60
C VAL A 230 -22.67 -3.56 -8.37
N MET A 231 -22.02 -3.61 -7.20
CA MET A 231 -22.65 -3.99 -5.92
C MET A 231 -22.20 -3.04 -4.78
N PRO A 232 -22.80 -1.84 -4.66
CA PRO A 232 -22.46 -0.89 -3.60
C PRO A 232 -22.84 -1.38 -2.20
N ASN A 233 -22.19 -0.80 -1.18
CA ASN A 233 -22.66 -0.88 0.21
C ASN A 233 -23.95 -0.06 0.40
N ALA A 234 -24.70 -0.34 1.47
CA ALA A 234 -25.78 0.53 1.95
C ALA A 234 -25.19 1.75 2.72
N GLY A 235 -24.42 2.58 2.01
CA GLY A 235 -23.71 3.71 2.60
C GLY A 235 -22.31 3.36 3.10
N TYR A 236 -21.77 4.20 3.97
CA TYR A 236 -20.47 3.98 4.60
C TYR A 236 -20.63 3.26 5.95
N PRO A 237 -19.68 2.39 6.33
CA PRO A 237 -19.68 1.79 7.64
C PRO A 237 -19.55 2.88 8.71
N ALA A 238 -20.47 2.88 9.67
CA ALA A 238 -20.34 3.63 10.92
C ALA A 238 -20.08 2.65 12.08
N MET A 239 -19.41 3.14 13.13
CA MET A 239 -19.19 2.36 14.35
C MET A 239 -20.17 2.81 15.41
N GLU A 240 -21.10 1.93 15.80
CA GLU A 240 -22.01 2.13 16.92
C GLU A 240 -21.82 0.99 17.92
N GLU A 241 -21.52 1.32 19.18
CA GLU A 241 -21.34 0.34 20.27
C GLU A 241 -20.40 -0.84 19.90
N ASN A 242 -19.28 -0.56 19.24
CA ASN A 242 -18.30 -1.54 18.73
C ASN A 242 -18.83 -2.49 17.62
N ARG A 243 -19.94 -2.15 16.97
CA ARG A 243 -20.46 -2.86 15.80
C ARG A 243 -20.42 -1.97 14.56
N THR A 244 -20.11 -2.57 13.42
CA THR A 244 -20.22 -1.90 12.12
C THR A 244 -21.68 -1.87 11.68
N VAL A 245 -22.25 -0.67 11.58
CA VAL A 245 -23.62 -0.44 11.10
C VAL A 245 -23.60 0.34 9.78
N PHE A 246 -24.66 0.18 8.99
CA PHE A 246 -24.86 0.84 7.71
C PHE A 246 -26.20 1.57 7.74
N ASP A 247 -26.17 2.89 7.92
CA ASP A 247 -27.36 3.71 8.14
C ASP A 247 -27.82 4.40 6.85
N THR A 248 -28.15 3.60 5.83
CA THR A 248 -28.74 4.12 4.59
C THR A 248 -30.11 3.51 4.37
N SER A 249 -31.10 4.34 4.04
CA SER A 249 -32.45 3.86 3.78
C SER A 249 -32.53 3.02 2.50
N PRO A 250 -33.39 1.97 2.47
CA PRO A 250 -33.67 1.22 1.26
C PRO A 250 -34.08 2.09 0.07
N GLU A 251 -34.82 3.18 0.33
CA GLU A 251 -35.28 4.13 -0.68
C GLU A 251 -34.11 4.85 -1.35
N TYR A 252 -33.21 5.44 -0.55
CA TYR A 252 -32.04 6.13 -1.08
C TYR A 252 -31.15 5.17 -1.87
N PHE A 253 -30.84 4.01 -1.30
CA PHE A 253 -30.02 3.00 -1.94
C PHE A 253 -30.60 2.58 -3.29
N SER A 254 -31.89 2.21 -3.32
CA SER A 254 -32.54 1.70 -4.53
C SER A 254 -32.62 2.77 -5.61
N HIS A 255 -32.86 4.04 -5.25
CA HIS A 255 -32.85 5.14 -6.22
C HIS A 255 -31.47 5.38 -6.83
N GLN A 256 -30.40 5.31 -6.05
CA GLN A 256 -29.04 5.43 -6.59
C GLN A 256 -28.63 4.19 -7.40
N ALA A 257 -29.00 2.99 -6.96
CA ALA A 257 -28.75 1.75 -7.71
C ALA A 257 -29.47 1.74 -9.06
N VAL A 258 -30.68 2.32 -9.16
CA VAL A 258 -31.35 2.56 -10.46
C VAL A 258 -30.54 3.49 -11.35
N ARG A 259 -29.95 4.57 -10.82
CA ARG A 259 -29.08 5.46 -11.61
C ARG A 259 -27.83 4.75 -12.14
N ILE A 260 -27.29 3.81 -11.37
CA ILE A 260 -26.18 2.94 -11.83
C ILE A 260 -26.68 2.03 -12.95
N ALA A 261 -27.83 1.38 -12.77
CA ALA A 261 -28.47 0.55 -13.80
C ALA A 261 -28.72 1.33 -15.11
N GLU A 262 -29.15 2.60 -15.01
CA GLU A 262 -29.39 3.49 -16.16
C GLU A 262 -28.11 3.85 -16.94
N LEU A 263 -26.90 3.66 -16.38
CA LEU A 263 -25.65 3.75 -17.16
C LEU A 263 -25.55 2.62 -18.21
N GLY A 264 -26.29 1.53 -18.00
CA GLY A 264 -26.25 0.32 -18.82
C GLY A 264 -25.20 -0.67 -18.34
N VAL A 265 -25.09 -0.85 -17.02
CA VAL A 265 -24.39 -2.01 -16.43
C VAL A 265 -25.23 -3.27 -16.63
N ASP A 266 -24.60 -4.44 -16.66
CA ASP A 266 -25.25 -5.71 -16.95
C ASP A 266 -25.77 -6.41 -15.68
N MET A 267 -25.17 -6.12 -14.53
CA MET A 267 -25.56 -6.69 -13.24
C MET A 267 -25.53 -5.62 -12.13
N ILE A 268 -26.53 -5.62 -11.26
CA ILE A 268 -26.67 -4.65 -10.16
C ILE A 268 -27.23 -5.35 -8.91
N GLY A 269 -26.66 -5.07 -7.75
CA GLY A 269 -27.22 -5.53 -6.48
C GLY A 269 -26.59 -4.82 -5.30
N GLY A 270 -26.25 -5.55 -4.23
CA GLY A 270 -25.79 -4.95 -2.99
C GLY A 270 -24.64 -5.69 -2.31
N CYS A 271 -23.82 -4.95 -1.56
CA CYS A 271 -22.78 -5.49 -0.68
C CYS A 271 -23.14 -5.19 0.78
N CYS A 272 -22.18 -4.87 1.64
CA CYS A 272 -22.37 -4.70 3.09
C CYS A 272 -23.49 -3.70 3.43
N GLY A 273 -24.34 -4.08 4.39
CA GLY A 273 -25.49 -3.29 4.85
C GLY A 273 -26.76 -3.44 4.00
N THR A 274 -26.69 -4.04 2.81
CA THR A 274 -27.88 -4.27 1.99
C THR A 274 -28.66 -5.50 2.47
N THR A 275 -29.99 -5.46 2.33
CA THR A 275 -30.92 -6.48 2.85
C THR A 275 -31.98 -6.82 1.80
N PRO A 276 -32.77 -7.90 1.97
CA PRO A 276 -33.86 -8.23 1.04
C PRO A 276 -34.83 -7.05 0.79
N LYS A 277 -35.03 -6.17 1.77
CA LYS A 277 -35.87 -4.95 1.62
C LYS A 277 -35.30 -3.97 0.58
N HIS A 278 -33.98 -3.84 0.52
CA HIS A 278 -33.29 -3.02 -0.49
C HIS A 278 -33.51 -3.62 -1.89
N LEU A 279 -33.26 -4.94 -2.03
CA LEU A 279 -33.34 -5.62 -3.32
C LEU A 279 -34.78 -5.69 -3.84
N GLN A 280 -35.78 -5.85 -2.97
CA GLN A 280 -37.19 -5.83 -3.35
C GLN A 280 -37.59 -4.47 -3.94
N LEU A 281 -37.14 -3.37 -3.34
CA LEU A 281 -37.43 -2.03 -3.84
C LEU A 281 -36.67 -1.77 -5.15
N LEU A 282 -35.40 -2.17 -5.24
CA LEU A 282 -34.60 -2.09 -6.47
C LEU A 282 -35.27 -2.84 -7.63
N SER A 283 -35.69 -4.09 -7.40
CA SER A 283 -36.37 -4.91 -8.39
C SER A 283 -37.67 -4.27 -8.88
N ARG A 284 -38.47 -3.73 -7.96
CA ARG A 284 -39.69 -3.00 -8.30
C ARG A 284 -39.42 -1.75 -9.15
N LEU A 285 -38.34 -1.01 -8.87
CA LEU A 285 -38.00 0.22 -9.59
C LEU A 285 -37.45 -0.08 -10.99
N ILE A 286 -36.58 -1.08 -11.15
CA ILE A 286 -36.02 -1.50 -12.45
C ILE A 286 -37.10 -2.05 -13.39
N GLN A 287 -38.17 -2.66 -12.85
CA GLN A 287 -39.28 -3.16 -13.66
C GLN A 287 -40.16 -2.05 -14.26
N LYS A 288 -40.23 -0.87 -13.63
CA LYS A 288 -41.00 0.27 -14.15
C LYS A 288 -40.21 0.89 -15.31
N LYS A 289 -40.70 0.73 -16.54
CA LYS A 289 -40.20 1.49 -17.70
C LYS A 289 -40.22 2.97 -17.34
N ARG A 290 -39.04 3.58 -17.19
CA ARG A 290 -38.87 5.02 -17.36
C ARG A 290 -38.14 5.22 -18.67
N GLU A 291 -38.55 6.26 -19.39
CA GLU A 291 -37.81 6.73 -20.54
C GLU A 291 -36.36 6.99 -20.11
N PRO A 292 -35.36 6.61 -20.93
CA PRO A 292 -33.97 6.85 -20.60
C PRO A 292 -33.81 8.34 -20.30
N LEU A 293 -33.25 8.66 -19.14
CA LEU A 293 -32.76 10.01 -18.89
C LEU A 293 -31.85 10.36 -20.06
N ALA A 294 -32.22 11.39 -20.83
CA ALA A 294 -31.40 11.94 -21.89
C ALA A 294 -29.97 11.99 -21.36
N ALA A 295 -29.04 11.40 -22.10
CA ALA A 295 -27.63 11.36 -21.72
C ALA A 295 -27.22 12.77 -21.34
N VAL A 296 -27.11 13.04 -20.03
CA VAL A 296 -26.54 14.30 -19.57
C VAL A 296 -25.08 14.17 -19.90
N THR A 297 -24.72 14.63 -21.09
CA THR A 297 -23.35 14.94 -21.43
C THR A 297 -22.98 16.09 -20.52
N THR A 298 -22.62 15.79 -19.28
CA THR A 298 -21.88 16.74 -18.47
C THR A 298 -20.54 16.86 -19.18
N THR A 299 -20.44 17.83 -20.10
CA THR A 299 -19.17 18.42 -20.43
C THR A 299 -18.65 18.96 -19.11
N VAL A 300 -17.86 18.15 -18.41
CA VAL A 300 -16.92 18.67 -17.44
C VAL A 300 -16.04 19.59 -18.27
N THR A 301 -16.35 20.89 -18.23
CA THR A 301 -15.38 21.92 -18.55
C THR A 301 -14.20 21.61 -17.66
N ALA A 302 -13.20 20.93 -18.24
CA ALA A 302 -11.89 20.82 -17.66
C ALA A 302 -11.50 22.26 -17.33
N VAL A 303 -11.49 22.58 -16.03
CA VAL A 303 -10.83 23.79 -15.55
C VAL A 303 -9.45 23.71 -16.17
N GLY A 304 -9.12 24.73 -16.97
CA GLY A 304 -8.01 24.70 -17.91
C GLY A 304 -6.82 24.01 -17.27
N SER A 305 -6.33 22.96 -17.95
CA SER A 305 -5.03 22.39 -17.62
C SER A 305 -4.05 23.55 -17.63
N LEU A 306 -3.61 23.96 -16.44
CA LEU A 306 -2.39 24.73 -16.30
C LEU A 306 -1.37 23.99 -17.15
N GLU A 307 -0.75 24.69 -18.11
CA GLU A 307 0.25 24.11 -19.00
C GLU A 307 1.17 23.23 -18.17
N LYS A 308 1.21 21.93 -18.49
CA LYS A 308 2.07 20.98 -17.80
C LYS A 308 3.50 21.46 -17.98
N SER A 309 4.04 22.13 -16.98
CA SER A 309 5.46 22.45 -16.91
C SER A 309 6.22 21.13 -16.94
N ALA A 310 7.33 21.07 -17.68
CA ALA A 310 8.17 19.89 -17.72
C ALA A 310 8.54 19.43 -16.29
N PRO A 311 8.68 18.12 -16.05
CA PRO A 311 8.97 17.61 -14.73
C PRO A 311 10.22 18.23 -14.12
N GLN A 312 10.04 18.93 -13.00
CA GLN A 312 11.13 19.59 -12.31
C GLN A 312 11.81 18.60 -11.37
N GLU A 313 12.73 17.82 -11.93
CA GLU A 313 13.60 16.93 -11.17
C GLU A 313 14.54 17.74 -10.26
N SER A 314 14.82 17.21 -9.07
CA SER A 314 15.70 17.82 -8.09
C SER A 314 17.16 17.87 -8.56
N ARG A 315 17.96 18.81 -8.02
CA ARG A 315 19.38 18.96 -8.41
C ARG A 315 20.18 17.75 -7.96
N PHE A 316 19.90 17.25 -6.74
CA PHE A 316 20.52 16.04 -6.22
C PHE A 316 20.28 14.83 -7.13
N ALA A 317 19.03 14.59 -7.54
CA ALA A 317 18.68 13.48 -8.42
C ALA A 317 19.36 13.59 -9.80
N GLN A 318 19.41 14.81 -10.37
CA GLN A 318 20.12 15.06 -11.62
C GLN A 318 21.61 14.72 -11.55
N LYS A 319 22.30 15.14 -10.48
CA LYS A 319 23.71 14.83 -10.24
C LYS A 319 23.95 13.33 -10.12
N LEU A 320 23.13 12.67 -9.30
CA LEU A 320 23.23 11.24 -9.08
C LEU A 320 23.03 10.44 -10.38
N ARG A 321 22.07 10.84 -11.22
CA ARG A 321 21.85 10.21 -12.53
C ARG A 321 23.03 10.42 -13.49
N LYS A 322 23.65 11.60 -13.49
CA LYS A 322 24.84 11.89 -14.30
C LYS A 322 26.07 11.09 -13.84
N GLY A 323 26.02 10.51 -12.64
CA GLY A 323 27.17 9.85 -12.02
C GLY A 323 28.14 10.84 -11.37
N ASP A 324 27.69 12.08 -11.12
CA ASP A 324 28.46 13.03 -10.33
C ASP A 324 28.57 12.51 -8.90
N PHE A 325 29.73 12.66 -8.27
CA PHE A 325 29.92 12.33 -6.87
C PHE A 325 29.12 13.30 -5.99
N VAL A 326 28.21 12.79 -5.18
CA VAL A 326 27.31 13.61 -4.35
C VAL A 326 27.67 13.56 -2.87
N MET A 327 27.36 14.62 -2.13
CA MET A 327 27.53 14.68 -0.68
C MET A 327 26.21 15.04 0.00
N ALA A 328 25.79 14.21 0.95
CA ALA A 328 24.63 14.45 1.80
C ALA A 328 25.06 14.62 3.26
N ALA A 329 24.35 15.42 4.05
CA ALA A 329 24.60 15.56 5.48
C ALA A 329 23.31 15.49 6.28
N GLU A 330 23.30 14.71 7.36
CA GLU A 330 22.15 14.57 8.26
C GLU A 330 22.08 15.69 9.28
N LEU A 331 20.88 16.20 9.51
CA LEU A 331 20.54 17.03 10.65
C LEU A 331 19.35 16.42 11.39
N ASP A 332 19.49 16.32 12.71
CA ASP A 332 18.42 15.85 13.57
C ASP A 332 17.47 16.99 13.95
N PRO A 333 16.15 16.84 13.75
CA PRO A 333 15.22 17.83 14.24
C PRO A 333 15.27 17.96 15.78
N PRO A 334 14.91 19.13 16.33
CA PRO A 334 14.88 19.35 17.76
C PRO A 334 13.69 18.67 18.43
N TYR A 335 13.81 18.43 19.74
CA TYR A 335 12.64 18.23 20.62
C TYR A 335 12.15 19.63 21.04
N GLY A 336 11.24 20.21 20.26
CA GLY A 336 10.71 21.56 20.44
C GLY A 336 10.39 22.25 19.11
N SER A 337 9.83 23.47 19.16
CA SER A 337 9.39 24.24 17.99
C SER A 337 10.45 25.20 17.42
N ARG A 338 11.56 25.42 18.15
CA ARG A 338 12.62 26.36 17.76
C ARG A 338 13.66 25.66 16.88
N VAL A 339 13.80 26.12 15.64
CA VAL A 339 14.73 25.53 14.65
C VAL A 339 15.92 26.44 14.30
N ASP A 340 16.14 27.52 15.05
CA ASP A 340 17.18 28.53 14.75
C ASP A 340 18.57 27.89 14.59
N LYS A 341 18.92 26.99 15.51
CA LYS A 341 20.20 26.25 15.46
C LYS A 341 20.31 25.35 14.24
N LEU A 342 19.20 24.75 13.82
CA LEU A 342 19.15 23.87 12.67
C LEU A 342 19.30 24.65 11.36
N LEU A 343 18.70 25.84 11.29
CA LEU A 343 18.87 26.77 10.16
C LEU A 343 20.33 27.23 10.03
N THR A 344 20.97 27.58 11.15
CA THR A 344 22.40 27.91 11.16
C THR A 344 23.25 26.73 10.68
N ALA A 345 23.01 25.54 11.22
CA ALA A 345 23.70 24.32 10.79
C ALA A 345 23.50 24.03 9.29
N CYS A 346 22.28 24.18 8.79
CA CYS A 346 21.96 24.00 7.37
C CYS A 346 22.73 24.99 6.48
N ARG A 347 22.83 26.27 6.87
CA ARG A 347 23.62 27.29 6.13
C ARG A 347 25.11 26.98 6.13
N VAL A 348 25.64 26.49 7.25
CA VAL A 348 27.05 26.07 7.34
C VAL A 348 27.34 24.94 6.35
N LEU A 349 26.49 23.91 6.31
CA LEU A 349 26.61 22.79 5.36
C LEU A 349 26.38 23.22 3.90
N GLN A 350 25.46 24.16 3.66
CA GLN A 350 25.24 24.72 2.33
C GLN A 350 26.49 25.44 1.81
N ASN A 351 27.18 26.19 2.68
CA ASN A 351 28.38 26.94 2.32
C ASN A 351 29.60 26.04 2.03
N SER A 352 29.71 24.88 2.68
CA SER A 352 30.71 23.85 2.29
C SER A 352 30.34 23.14 0.98
N GLY A 353 29.14 23.39 0.47
CA GLY A 353 28.64 22.93 -0.81
C GLY A 353 28.14 21.49 -0.79
N VAL A 354 27.56 21.05 0.33
CA VAL A 354 26.74 19.83 0.38
C VAL A 354 25.66 19.86 -0.70
N ASP A 355 25.30 18.70 -1.26
CA ASP A 355 24.28 18.62 -2.31
C ASP A 355 22.86 18.55 -1.77
N ILE A 356 22.69 17.89 -0.63
CA ILE A 356 21.39 17.72 0.02
C ILE A 356 21.54 17.59 1.54
N VAL A 357 20.60 18.15 2.29
CA VAL A 357 20.53 17.94 3.75
C VAL A 357 19.43 16.93 4.06
N THR A 358 19.77 15.85 4.74
CA THR A 358 18.78 14.86 5.18
C THR A 358 18.27 15.15 6.59
N ILE A 359 16.98 14.89 6.81
CA ILE A 359 16.27 15.22 8.04
C ILE A 359 15.70 13.95 8.65
N SER A 360 16.23 13.56 9.81
CA SER A 360 15.87 12.31 10.49
C SER A 360 14.45 12.37 11.07
N ASP A 361 13.75 11.21 11.10
CA ASP A 361 12.39 11.09 11.61
C ASP A 361 12.36 10.34 12.95
N SER A 362 12.48 11.10 14.03
CA SER A 362 12.40 10.59 15.41
C SER A 362 13.30 9.35 15.61
N PRO A 363 14.63 9.50 15.46
CA PRO A 363 15.58 8.39 15.57
C PRO A 363 15.48 7.73 16.96
N MET A 364 15.76 6.42 17.02
CA MET A 364 15.59 5.59 18.22
C MET A 364 14.16 5.59 18.79
N ALA A 365 13.17 5.89 17.95
CA ALA A 365 11.77 6.06 18.33
C ALA A 365 11.52 7.16 19.39
N ARG A 366 12.40 8.17 19.45
CA ARG A 366 12.24 9.33 20.34
C ARG A 366 11.64 10.50 19.57
N VAL A 367 10.53 11.04 20.07
CA VAL A 367 9.79 12.14 19.43
C VAL A 367 10.70 13.31 19.09
N LYS A 368 10.60 13.79 17.85
CA LYS A 368 11.21 15.02 17.33
C LYS A 368 10.19 15.81 16.52
N LEU A 369 10.56 17.03 16.13
CA LEU A 369 9.78 17.80 15.15
C LEU A 369 9.62 17.03 13.84
N ASP A 370 8.44 17.12 13.21
CA ASP A 370 8.13 16.42 11.96
C ASP A 370 9.17 16.74 10.86
N PRO A 371 9.72 15.72 10.18
CA PRO A 371 10.81 15.89 9.22
C PRO A 371 10.39 16.66 7.96
N VAL A 372 9.14 16.52 7.51
CA VAL A 372 8.64 17.21 6.30
C VAL A 372 8.41 18.68 6.61
N VAL A 373 7.75 19.01 7.73
CA VAL A 373 7.54 20.39 8.17
C VAL A 373 8.89 21.08 8.43
N CYS A 374 9.81 20.37 9.08
CA CYS A 374 11.15 20.87 9.36
C CYS A 374 11.93 21.12 8.05
N GLY A 375 11.97 20.13 7.15
CA GLY A 375 12.62 20.23 5.85
C GLY A 375 12.05 21.37 5.00
N ALA A 376 10.73 21.51 4.93
CA ALA A 376 10.07 22.59 4.20
C ALA A 376 10.47 23.97 4.74
N LYS A 377 10.56 24.12 6.07
CA LYS A 377 11.03 25.37 6.68
C LYS A 377 12.50 25.67 6.34
N LEU A 378 13.38 24.66 6.40
CA LEU A 378 14.78 24.83 5.99
C LEU A 378 14.88 25.25 4.51
N GLN A 379 14.22 24.52 3.62
CA GLN A 379 14.25 24.78 2.18
C GLN A 379 13.74 26.20 1.84
N ARG A 380 12.66 26.68 2.47
CA ARG A 380 12.16 28.05 2.25
C ARG A 380 13.14 29.14 2.72
N GLU A 381 13.88 28.89 3.79
CA GLU A 381 14.73 29.92 4.43
C GLU A 381 16.19 29.89 4.00
N THR A 382 16.66 28.79 3.42
CA THR A 382 18.05 28.63 2.96
C THR A 382 18.14 28.33 1.48
N GLY A 383 17.05 27.89 0.83
CA GLY A 383 17.07 27.36 -0.54
C GLY A 383 17.78 26.01 -0.65
N MET A 384 18.18 25.40 0.46
CA MET A 384 18.85 24.11 0.48
C MET A 384 17.86 23.00 0.13
N GLU A 385 18.26 22.10 -0.77
CA GLU A 385 17.47 20.90 -1.04
C GLU A 385 17.49 19.99 0.19
N VAL A 386 16.34 19.42 0.54
CA VAL A 386 16.18 18.57 1.72
C VAL A 386 15.70 17.17 1.35
N LEU A 387 16.06 16.21 2.20
CA LEU A 387 15.70 14.80 2.10
C LEU A 387 15.07 14.34 3.42
N PRO A 388 13.78 14.58 3.66
CA PRO A 388 13.12 14.10 4.87
C PRO A 388 13.02 12.56 4.87
N HIS A 389 13.22 11.97 6.05
CA HIS A 389 12.93 10.56 6.29
C HIS A 389 11.42 10.35 6.45
N PHE A 390 10.91 9.28 5.85
CA PHE A 390 9.52 8.83 5.98
C PHE A 390 9.50 7.51 6.72
N CYS A 391 9.15 7.56 8.01
CA CYS A 391 9.16 6.40 8.90
C CYS A 391 7.80 5.67 8.93
N CYS A 392 7.82 4.34 8.76
CA CYS A 392 6.62 3.51 8.79
C CYS A 392 6.21 3.07 10.21
N ARG A 393 7.10 3.21 11.20
CA ARG A 393 6.94 2.74 12.59
C ARG A 393 5.63 3.16 13.23
N ASP A 394 5.27 4.42 13.11
CA ASP A 394 4.23 5.09 13.90
C ASP A 394 3.11 5.69 13.03
N ARG A 395 3.10 5.39 11.72
CA ARG A 395 2.15 5.96 10.76
C ARG A 395 1.47 4.89 9.93
N ASN A 396 0.16 5.06 9.71
CA ASN A 396 -0.62 4.24 8.80
C ASN A 396 -0.53 4.78 7.36
N VAL A 397 -1.08 4.03 6.40
CA VAL A 397 -1.05 4.42 4.99
C VAL A 397 -1.66 5.80 4.71
N ASN A 398 -2.70 6.20 5.44
CA ASN A 398 -3.33 7.51 5.26
C ASN A 398 -2.39 8.64 5.69
N ALA A 399 -1.74 8.50 6.86
CA ALA A 399 -0.77 9.47 7.36
C ALA A 399 0.43 9.59 6.42
N LEU A 400 0.97 8.47 5.93
CA LEU A 400 2.08 8.46 4.97
C LEU A 400 1.71 9.15 3.65
N ARG A 401 0.54 8.85 3.07
CA ARG A 401 0.06 9.51 1.84
C ARG A 401 -0.17 11.00 2.04
N ALA A 402 -0.75 11.41 3.17
CA ALA A 402 -0.95 12.81 3.50
C ALA A 402 0.39 13.57 3.60
N MET A 403 1.41 12.96 4.23
CA MET A 403 2.75 13.54 4.29
C MET A 403 3.40 13.67 2.90
N LEU A 404 3.23 12.68 2.01
CA LEU A 404 3.75 12.75 0.63
C LEU A 404 3.11 13.90 -0.15
N LEU A 405 1.79 14.09 -0.01
CA LEU A 405 1.09 15.23 -0.60
C LEU A 405 1.60 16.57 -0.03
N GLY A 406 1.82 16.62 1.29
CA GLY A 406 2.39 17.80 1.95
C GLY A 406 3.82 18.13 1.49
N ALA A 407 4.69 17.12 1.38
CA ALA A 407 6.05 17.27 0.87
C ALA A 407 6.05 17.76 -0.59
N GLN A 408 5.15 17.23 -1.44
CA GLN A 408 5.00 17.71 -2.82
C GLN A 408 4.55 19.17 -2.89
N CYS A 409 3.58 19.55 -2.05
CA CYS A 409 3.11 20.93 -1.94
C CYS A 409 4.23 21.90 -1.56
N GLU A 410 5.20 21.46 -0.76
CA GLU A 410 6.35 22.25 -0.30
C GLU A 410 7.59 22.13 -1.18
N ASN A 411 7.42 21.64 -2.42
CA ASN A 411 8.51 21.48 -3.40
C ASN A 411 9.67 20.57 -2.93
N ILE A 412 9.38 19.61 -2.04
CA ILE A 412 10.30 18.54 -1.70
C ILE A 412 10.13 17.44 -2.73
N ARG A 413 11.26 16.99 -3.32
CA ARG A 413 11.29 16.05 -4.45
C ARG A 413 12.13 14.81 -4.22
N THR A 414 12.80 14.73 -3.08
CA THR A 414 13.68 13.61 -2.74
C THR A 414 13.35 13.18 -1.31
N ILE A 415 13.17 11.88 -1.08
CA ILE A 415 12.76 11.36 0.23
C ILE A 415 13.53 10.08 0.59
N LEU A 416 13.64 9.77 1.87
CA LEU A 416 14.17 8.49 2.35
C LEU A 416 13.06 7.64 2.98
N ALA A 417 12.66 6.55 2.33
CA ALA A 417 11.69 5.63 2.89
C ALA A 417 12.36 4.65 3.86
N VAL A 418 11.93 4.66 5.12
CA VAL A 418 12.50 3.81 6.20
C VAL A 418 11.40 3.09 6.98
N THR A 419 11.67 1.84 7.37
CA THR A 419 10.72 1.07 8.20
C THR A 419 10.64 1.68 9.61
N GLY A 420 11.78 2.15 10.14
CA GLY A 420 11.89 2.77 11.46
C GLY A 420 12.35 1.82 12.55
N ASP A 421 12.91 2.40 13.62
CA ASP A 421 13.37 1.67 14.80
C ASP A 421 12.21 1.07 15.59
N HIS A 422 12.42 -0.02 16.32
CA HIS A 422 11.37 -0.55 17.18
C HIS A 422 11.12 0.36 18.40
N VAL A 423 9.85 0.47 18.80
CA VAL A 423 9.47 1.13 20.06
C VAL A 423 9.98 0.28 21.24
N PRO A 424 10.71 0.87 22.20
CA PRO A 424 11.19 0.17 23.40
C PRO A 424 10.06 -0.51 24.17
N GLU A 425 10.33 -1.68 24.75
CA GLU A 425 9.30 -2.52 25.39
C GLU A 425 8.55 -1.80 26.52
N LEU A 426 9.27 -1.00 27.31
CA LEU A 426 8.73 -0.19 28.41
C LEU A 426 7.70 0.84 27.93
N ASP A 427 7.77 1.29 26.67
CA ASP A 427 6.90 2.34 26.12
C ASP A 427 5.69 1.78 25.35
N ARG A 428 5.66 0.47 25.04
CA ARG A 428 4.63 -0.14 24.16
C ARG A 428 3.20 -0.09 24.70
N GLY A 429 3.03 0.10 26.02
CA GLY A 429 1.71 0.31 26.62
C GLY A 429 1.10 1.68 26.30
N TYR A 430 1.95 2.66 25.95
CA TYR A 430 1.56 4.05 25.69
C TYR A 430 1.76 4.43 24.21
N ILE A 431 2.89 4.06 23.62
CA ILE A 431 3.21 4.31 22.22
C ILE A 431 2.86 3.06 21.40
N LYS A 432 1.81 3.16 20.58
CA LYS A 432 1.42 2.05 19.70
C LYS A 432 2.30 2.03 18.45
N PRO A 433 3.06 0.95 18.21
CA PRO A 433 3.68 0.73 16.91
C PRO A 433 2.58 0.46 15.88
N VAL A 434 2.65 1.12 14.73
CA VAL A 434 1.67 1.01 13.65
C VAL A 434 2.16 0.04 12.58
N PHE A 435 3.39 0.23 12.06
CA PHE A 435 4.02 -0.59 11.01
C PHE A 435 3.04 -1.11 9.94
N ASN A 436 2.16 -0.23 9.46
CA ASN A 436 1.11 -0.64 8.53
C ASN A 436 1.69 -1.17 7.21
N VAL A 437 2.86 -0.67 6.83
CA VAL A 437 3.64 -1.09 5.66
C VAL A 437 5.13 -1.12 6.02
N THR A 438 5.93 -1.89 5.28
CA THR A 438 7.40 -1.84 5.34
C THR A 438 7.94 -0.72 4.44
N SER A 439 9.22 -0.37 4.56
CA SER A 439 9.86 0.59 3.64
C SER A 439 9.73 0.19 2.17
N ALA A 440 9.84 -1.10 1.83
CA ALA A 440 9.65 -1.57 0.45
C ALA A 440 8.21 -1.33 -0.05
N LYS A 441 7.20 -1.61 0.79
CA LYS A 441 5.80 -1.32 0.45
C LYS A 441 5.49 0.18 0.40
N LEU A 442 6.13 0.99 1.25
CA LEU A 442 6.07 2.44 1.13
C LEU A 442 6.67 2.91 -0.21
N MET A 443 7.81 2.37 -0.64
CA MET A 443 8.42 2.67 -1.94
C MET A 443 7.50 2.30 -3.11
N GLU A 444 6.87 1.12 -3.08
CA GLU A 444 5.87 0.73 -4.09
C GLU A 444 4.72 1.75 -4.15
N MET A 445 4.20 2.18 -3.00
CA MET A 445 3.15 3.19 -2.91
C MET A 445 3.61 4.54 -3.46
N ILE A 446 4.83 5.00 -3.15
CA ILE A 446 5.37 6.26 -3.70
C ILE A 446 5.55 6.14 -5.22
N SER A 447 6.10 5.02 -5.71
CA SER A 447 6.26 4.76 -7.14
C SER A 447 4.93 4.76 -7.89
N GLN A 448 3.88 4.24 -7.27
CA GLN A 448 2.53 4.33 -7.79
C GLN A 448 2.02 5.78 -7.81
N MET A 449 2.15 6.50 -6.69
CA MET A 449 1.77 7.92 -6.66
C MET A 449 2.57 8.76 -7.65
N ASN A 450 3.83 8.41 -7.93
CA ASN A 450 4.64 9.04 -8.98
C ASN A 450 4.08 8.86 -10.39
N GLN A 451 3.33 7.78 -10.64
CA GLN A 451 2.66 7.54 -11.93
C GLN A 451 1.31 8.25 -12.00
N ASP A 452 0.56 8.27 -10.88
CA ASP A 452 -0.85 8.65 -10.89
C ASP A 452 -1.11 10.07 -10.41
N VAL A 453 -0.40 10.51 -9.36
CA VAL A 453 -0.64 11.76 -8.63
C VAL A 453 0.46 12.79 -8.89
N PHE A 454 1.71 12.35 -8.91
CA PHE A 454 2.91 13.18 -9.08
C PHE A 454 3.55 12.98 -10.46
N ALA A 455 2.77 12.57 -11.46
CA ALA A 455 3.24 12.28 -12.83
C ALA A 455 4.07 13.42 -13.42
N ASP A 456 3.67 14.66 -13.14
CA ASP A 456 4.34 15.86 -13.64
C ASP A 456 5.59 16.22 -12.82
N SER A 457 5.83 15.63 -11.65
CA SER A 457 7.00 15.92 -10.82
C SER A 457 7.27 14.80 -9.81
N PRO A 458 7.72 13.62 -10.26
CA PRO A 458 7.84 12.44 -9.42
C PRO A 458 8.90 12.62 -8.32
N PHE A 459 8.68 11.96 -7.18
CA PHE A 459 9.68 11.83 -6.14
C PHE A 459 10.86 10.96 -6.59
N THR A 460 12.06 11.37 -6.20
CA THR A 460 13.25 10.50 -6.18
C THR A 460 13.26 9.74 -4.86
N ILE A 461 13.24 8.40 -4.95
CA ILE A 461 13.03 7.52 -3.80
C ILE A 461 14.37 6.97 -3.32
N GLY A 462 14.71 7.25 -2.06
CA GLY A 462 15.86 6.69 -1.37
C GLY A 462 15.47 5.60 -0.37
N GLY A 463 16.40 4.69 -0.08
CA GLY A 463 16.27 3.70 0.98
C GLY A 463 17.45 3.67 1.95
N ALA A 464 17.24 3.11 3.14
CA ALA A 464 18.36 2.76 4.03
C ALA A 464 18.98 1.41 3.61
N PHE A 465 20.29 1.27 3.76
CA PHE A 465 21.04 0.02 3.54
C PHE A 465 22.00 -0.25 4.71
N ASN A 466 22.02 -1.46 5.27
CA ASN A 466 22.91 -1.77 6.37
C ASN A 466 23.99 -2.79 5.98
N PRO A 467 25.23 -2.35 5.66
CA PRO A 467 26.32 -3.26 5.32
C PRO A 467 26.87 -4.04 6.55
N ASN A 468 26.50 -3.64 7.77
CA ASN A 468 27.03 -4.18 9.02
C ASN A 468 26.24 -5.41 9.53
N VAL A 469 25.24 -5.89 8.79
CA VAL A 469 24.44 -7.05 9.21
C VAL A 469 25.26 -8.34 9.24
N ALA A 470 24.86 -9.27 10.11
CA ALA A 470 25.48 -10.60 10.19
C ALA A 470 25.21 -11.47 8.94
N ASN A 471 24.10 -11.21 8.23
CA ASN A 471 23.73 -11.94 7.01
C ASN A 471 23.62 -10.98 5.80
N PRO A 472 24.72 -10.73 5.08
CA PRO A 472 24.75 -9.84 3.92
C PRO A 472 23.77 -10.25 2.82
N LYS A 473 23.58 -11.55 2.58
CA LYS A 473 22.67 -12.06 1.53
C LYS A 473 21.22 -11.65 1.78
N ALA A 474 20.78 -11.68 3.04
CA ALA A 474 19.43 -11.25 3.40
C ALA A 474 19.24 -9.73 3.18
N GLU A 475 20.28 -8.92 3.43
CA GLU A 475 20.22 -7.48 3.18
C GLU A 475 20.23 -7.15 1.68
N LEU A 476 21.02 -7.88 0.87
CA LEU A 476 20.98 -7.76 -0.59
C LEU A 476 19.63 -8.17 -1.18
N ALA A 477 18.99 -9.22 -0.64
CA ALA A 477 17.63 -9.59 -1.05
C ALA A 477 16.61 -8.48 -0.72
N ARG A 478 16.74 -7.81 0.42
CA ARG A 478 15.92 -6.64 0.78
C ARG A 478 16.20 -5.45 -0.13
N LEU A 479 17.47 -5.22 -0.47
CA LEU A 479 17.87 -4.19 -1.44
C LEU A 479 17.21 -4.45 -2.80
N GLU A 480 17.22 -5.70 -3.29
CA GLU A 480 16.57 -6.08 -4.55
C GLU A 480 15.07 -5.75 -4.53
N LYS A 481 14.38 -6.07 -3.42
CA LYS A 481 12.96 -5.71 -3.23
C LYS A 481 12.76 -4.19 -3.29
N LYS A 482 13.63 -3.40 -2.66
CA LYS A 482 13.58 -1.92 -2.67
C LYS A 482 13.85 -1.33 -4.06
N LEU A 483 14.81 -1.88 -4.82
CA LEU A 483 15.09 -1.49 -6.20
C LEU A 483 13.88 -1.77 -7.10
N LYS A 484 13.28 -2.97 -7.00
CA LYS A 484 12.05 -3.33 -7.74
C LYS A 484 10.87 -2.42 -7.36
N ALA A 485 10.82 -1.96 -6.11
CA ALA A 485 9.82 -1.01 -5.63
C ALA A 485 10.06 0.45 -6.09
N GLY A 486 11.16 0.73 -6.79
CA GLY A 486 11.46 2.03 -7.41
C GLY A 486 12.46 2.91 -6.66
N ALA A 487 13.11 2.42 -5.61
CA ALA A 487 14.23 3.14 -5.00
C ALA A 487 15.42 3.20 -5.95
N VAL A 488 16.10 4.36 -6.00
CA VAL A 488 17.22 4.60 -6.93
C VAL A 488 18.55 4.86 -6.22
N PHE A 489 18.52 5.23 -4.93
CA PHE A 489 19.72 5.47 -4.13
C PHE A 489 19.54 5.01 -2.69
N PHE A 490 20.67 4.79 -2.02
CA PHE A 490 20.68 4.26 -0.67
C PHE A 490 21.71 4.97 0.22
N LEU A 491 21.28 5.28 1.44
CA LEU A 491 22.16 5.77 2.50
C LEU A 491 22.57 4.59 3.36
N THR A 492 23.87 4.39 3.55
CA THR A 492 24.34 3.31 4.41
C THR A 492 24.41 3.72 5.88
N GLN A 493 24.32 2.75 6.79
CA GLN A 493 24.87 2.94 8.14
C GLN A 493 26.38 3.25 8.08
N PRO A 494 26.99 3.82 9.15
CA PRO A 494 28.42 4.14 9.15
C PRO A 494 29.27 2.93 8.79
N VAL A 495 30.26 3.14 7.92
CA VAL A 495 31.21 2.10 7.52
C VAL A 495 32.58 2.44 8.09
N PHE A 496 33.03 1.67 9.08
CA PHE A 496 34.35 1.82 9.71
C PHE A 496 35.35 0.74 9.29
N ASP A 497 34.93 -0.28 8.56
CA ASP A 497 35.73 -1.46 8.25
C ASP A 497 35.64 -1.79 6.75
N GLU A 498 36.79 -1.96 6.10
CA GLU A 498 36.91 -2.36 4.71
C GLU A 498 36.29 -3.73 4.41
N GLY A 499 36.19 -4.61 5.42
CA GLY A 499 35.52 -5.91 5.31
C GLY A 499 34.05 -5.82 4.89
N ARG A 500 33.45 -4.62 4.95
CA ARG A 500 32.07 -4.35 4.55
C ARG A 500 31.92 -3.86 3.10
N ILE A 501 33.04 -3.57 2.41
CA ILE A 501 33.07 -3.05 1.04
C ILE A 501 32.55 -4.07 0.03
N SER A 502 32.76 -5.38 0.25
CA SER A 502 32.27 -6.42 -0.68
C SER A 502 30.76 -6.35 -0.86
N THR A 503 30.01 -6.28 0.23
CA THR A 503 28.55 -6.17 0.21
C THR A 503 28.09 -4.89 -0.48
N VAL A 504 28.82 -3.78 -0.30
CA VAL A 504 28.54 -2.50 -1.00
C VAL A 504 28.79 -2.62 -2.50
N LYS A 505 29.88 -3.28 -2.91
CA LYS A 505 30.19 -3.54 -4.33
C LYS A 505 29.10 -4.36 -4.99
N GLU A 506 28.70 -5.48 -4.38
CA GLU A 506 27.60 -6.32 -4.86
C GLU A 506 26.30 -5.51 -5.00
N ALA A 507 26.01 -4.67 -4.01
CA ALA A 507 24.83 -3.81 -4.04
C ALA A 507 24.86 -2.81 -5.21
N ARG A 508 26.02 -2.22 -5.52
CA ARG A 508 26.18 -1.32 -6.68
C ARG A 508 26.09 -2.05 -8.02
N GLU A 509 26.59 -3.27 -8.11
CA GLU A 509 26.46 -4.13 -9.29
C GLU A 509 24.99 -4.47 -9.61
N MET A 510 24.12 -4.48 -8.59
CA MET A 510 22.66 -4.60 -8.76
C MET A 510 22.00 -3.31 -9.28
N GLY A 511 22.75 -2.23 -9.47
CA GLY A 511 22.28 -0.93 -9.98
C GLY A 511 21.94 0.10 -8.91
N ALA A 512 22.21 -0.19 -7.62
CA ALA A 512 21.95 0.75 -6.54
C ALA A 512 23.02 1.86 -6.48
N LYS A 513 22.59 3.13 -6.39
CA LYS A 513 23.50 4.24 -6.09
C LYS A 513 23.75 4.33 -4.59
N MET A 514 25.01 4.20 -4.18
CA MET A 514 25.38 4.06 -2.77
C MET A 514 26.07 5.31 -2.24
N LEU A 515 25.43 5.96 -1.28
CA LEU A 515 26.03 7.02 -0.48
C LEU A 515 26.53 6.41 0.83
N LEU A 516 27.85 6.31 0.98
CA LEU A 516 28.46 5.63 2.12
C LEU A 516 28.49 6.53 3.34
N GLY A 517 28.02 5.97 4.45
CA GLY A 517 27.89 6.63 5.74
C GLY A 517 29.24 6.90 6.39
N ILE A 518 29.54 8.17 6.65
CA ILE A 518 30.71 8.64 7.39
C ILE A 518 30.22 9.32 8.67
N MET A 519 30.66 8.82 9.81
CA MET A 519 30.32 9.38 11.12
C MET A 519 31.59 9.84 11.84
N PRO A 520 31.88 11.16 11.90
CA PRO A 520 33.04 11.65 12.64
C PRO A 520 32.86 11.38 14.13
N LEU A 521 33.88 10.77 14.72
CA LEU A 521 34.02 10.59 16.17
C LEU A 521 34.56 11.88 16.77
N VAL A 522 34.10 12.26 17.96
CA VAL A 522 34.36 13.61 18.47
C VAL A 522 35.00 13.66 19.85
N SER A 523 35.17 12.50 20.48
CA SER A 523 35.88 12.31 21.74
C SER A 523 36.04 10.82 22.03
N TYR A 524 36.95 10.47 22.94
CA TYR A 524 37.09 9.11 23.46
C TYR A 524 35.76 8.58 24.02
N ARG A 525 35.08 9.38 24.85
CA ARG A 525 33.78 9.00 25.43
C ARG A 525 32.71 8.77 24.34
N ASN A 526 32.69 9.59 23.30
CA ASN A 526 31.77 9.40 22.19
C ASN A 526 32.09 8.14 21.39
N ALA A 527 33.36 7.88 21.07
CA ALA A 527 33.77 6.66 20.37
C ALA A 527 33.40 5.40 21.16
N VAL A 528 33.70 5.37 22.46
CA VAL A 528 33.35 4.25 23.35
C VAL A 528 31.82 4.10 23.45
N TYR A 529 31.07 5.19 23.61
CA TYR A 529 29.60 5.13 23.65
C TYR A 529 29.03 4.55 22.35
N MET A 530 29.46 5.07 21.20
CA MET A 530 28.96 4.61 19.89
C MET A 530 29.26 3.12 19.67
N ASN A 531 30.44 2.65 20.07
CA ASN A 531 30.84 1.25 19.89
C ASN A 531 30.11 0.25 20.81
N ASN A 532 29.62 0.70 21.98
CA ASN A 532 29.07 -0.20 23.01
C ASN A 532 27.55 -0.06 23.20
N GLU A 533 27.00 1.14 23.02
CA GLU A 533 25.61 1.46 23.37
C GLU A 533 24.71 1.63 22.14
N VAL A 534 25.28 1.83 20.95
CA VAL A 534 24.50 2.05 19.73
C VAL A 534 24.45 0.78 18.90
N PRO A 535 23.27 0.14 18.74
CA PRO A 535 23.15 -1.11 17.98
C PRO A 535 23.61 -0.95 16.54
N GLY A 536 24.41 -1.90 16.05
CA GLY A 536 24.86 -1.96 14.66
C GLY A 536 26.09 -1.09 14.33
N ILE A 537 26.64 -0.35 15.30
CA ILE A 537 27.90 0.37 15.14
C ILE A 537 29.02 -0.43 15.79
N GLN A 538 30.05 -0.75 14.98
CA GLN A 538 31.29 -1.37 15.44
C GLN A 538 32.45 -0.53 14.92
N ILE A 539 33.26 -0.02 15.84
CA ILE A 539 34.40 0.85 15.54
C ILE A 539 35.67 0.03 15.81
N PRO A 540 36.56 -0.16 14.81
CA PRO A 540 37.84 -0.80 15.00
C PRO A 540 38.63 -0.22 16.18
N THR A 541 39.19 -1.09 17.00
CA THR A 541 39.99 -0.70 18.17
C THR A 541 41.15 0.23 17.79
N ALA A 542 41.70 0.09 16.59
CA ALA A 542 42.74 0.98 16.06
C ALA A 542 42.30 2.45 16.03
N TYR A 543 41.04 2.74 15.69
CA TYR A 543 40.51 4.11 15.71
C TYR A 543 40.15 4.57 17.13
N VAL A 544 39.58 3.69 17.96
CA VAL A 544 39.27 4.03 19.35
C VAL A 544 40.54 4.41 20.13
N ASN A 545 41.63 3.68 19.91
CA ASN A 545 42.93 3.89 20.57
C ASN A 545 43.64 5.18 20.14
N ARG A 546 43.20 5.85 19.07
CA ARG A 546 43.73 7.17 18.69
C ARG A 546 43.18 8.28 19.59
N PHE A 547 42.11 8.04 20.31
CA PHE A 547 41.60 8.97 21.32
C PHE A 547 42.14 8.59 22.70
N SER A 548 42.33 9.59 23.56
CA SER A 548 42.53 9.37 24.99
C SER A 548 41.55 10.22 25.83
N PRO A 549 41.23 9.80 27.07
CA PRO A 549 40.36 10.57 27.98
C PRO A 549 40.88 11.98 28.29
N GLU A 550 42.18 12.23 28.15
CA GLU A 550 42.87 13.47 28.50
C GLU A 550 42.90 14.49 27.37
N MET A 551 42.49 14.12 26.15
CA MET A 551 42.47 15.03 25.00
C MET A 551 41.54 16.21 25.23
N SER A 552 41.99 17.41 24.83
CA SER A 552 41.11 18.57 24.72
C SER A 552 40.03 18.35 23.65
N ARG A 553 38.99 19.18 23.68
CA ARG A 553 37.89 19.09 22.72
C ARG A 553 38.39 19.32 21.29
N GLU A 554 39.30 20.26 21.11
CA GLU A 554 39.90 20.63 19.83
C GLU A 554 40.80 19.51 19.29
N GLU A 555 41.65 18.92 20.13
CA GLU A 555 42.49 17.77 19.75
C GLU A 555 41.65 16.57 19.35
N ALA A 556 40.65 16.22 20.16
CA ALA A 556 39.76 15.11 19.86
C ALA A 556 38.96 15.34 18.57
N GLN A 557 38.48 16.56 18.33
CA GLN A 557 37.80 16.90 17.07
C GLN A 557 38.74 16.74 15.87
N ARG A 558 39.99 17.19 15.96
CA ARG A 558 40.97 17.04 14.89
C ARG A 558 41.25 15.57 14.59
N THR A 559 41.51 14.76 15.62
CA THR A 559 41.70 13.31 15.49
C THR A 559 40.49 12.64 14.84
N GLY A 560 39.28 13.06 15.22
CA GLY A 560 38.04 12.60 14.62
C GLY A 560 37.90 12.88 13.13
N ILE A 561 38.26 14.10 12.72
CA ILE A 561 38.28 14.52 11.32
C ILE A 561 39.34 13.73 10.55
N GLU A 562 40.54 13.56 11.09
CA GLU A 562 41.61 12.75 10.47
C GLU A 562 41.14 11.31 10.22
N ILE A 563 40.54 10.65 11.21
CA ILE A 563 39.99 9.28 11.06
C ILE A 563 38.88 9.25 10.01
N ALA A 564 37.96 10.21 10.04
CA ALA A 564 36.85 10.26 9.09
C ALA A 564 37.35 10.49 7.64
N LEU A 565 38.41 11.28 7.45
CA LEU A 565 39.04 11.46 6.15
C LEU A 565 39.71 10.18 5.68
N GLU A 566 40.51 9.51 6.52
CA GLU A 566 41.15 8.22 6.18
C GLU A 566 40.11 7.18 5.72
N ILE A 567 38.99 7.10 6.42
CA ILE A 567 37.85 6.26 6.03
C ILE A 567 37.26 6.72 4.70
N ALA A 568 37.04 8.03 4.52
CA ALA A 568 36.54 8.59 3.27
C ALA A 568 37.46 8.25 2.09
N GLU A 569 38.78 8.33 2.24
CA GLU A 569 39.74 8.02 1.17
C GLU A 569 39.63 6.55 0.74
N SER A 570 39.57 5.64 1.71
CA SER A 570 39.41 4.20 1.46
C SER A 570 38.06 3.89 0.79
N LEU A 571 36.98 4.57 1.19
CA LEU A 571 35.63 4.32 0.69
C LEU A 571 35.34 4.97 -0.68
N ARG A 572 36.07 6.02 -1.06
CA ARG A 572 35.80 6.82 -2.28
C ARG A 572 35.68 6.00 -3.57
N PRO A 573 36.54 5.00 -3.86
CA PRO A 573 36.43 4.18 -5.08
C PRO A 573 35.18 3.28 -5.11
N HIS A 574 34.50 3.14 -3.97
CA HIS A 574 33.40 2.20 -3.77
C HIS A 574 32.06 2.91 -3.57
N ALA A 575 32.03 4.24 -3.63
CA ALA A 575 30.87 5.06 -3.38
C ALA A 575 30.43 5.83 -4.63
N ASP A 576 29.13 6.10 -4.75
CA ASP A 576 28.60 7.12 -5.67
C ASP A 576 28.50 8.49 -4.98
N GLY A 577 28.67 8.52 -3.66
CA GLY A 577 28.69 9.73 -2.85
C GLY A 577 28.95 9.44 -1.38
N PHE A 578 29.06 10.49 -0.57
CA PHE A 578 29.16 10.36 0.89
C PHE A 578 27.92 10.86 1.61
N TYR A 579 27.61 10.20 2.70
CA TYR A 579 26.54 10.56 3.62
C TYR A 579 27.11 10.82 5.01
N PHE A 580 27.17 12.08 5.42
CA PHE A 580 27.74 12.49 6.69
C PHE A 580 26.68 12.54 7.79
N MET A 581 26.90 11.81 8.88
CA MET A 581 26.06 11.87 10.08
C MET A 581 26.61 12.95 11.01
N THR A 582 25.84 14.00 11.28
CA THR A 582 26.34 15.19 12.00
C THR A 582 26.22 15.01 13.53
N PRO A 583 27.31 14.73 14.26
CA PRO A 583 27.24 14.43 15.69
C PRO A 583 26.77 15.66 16.48
N PHE A 584 25.60 15.53 17.10
CA PHE A 584 24.95 16.61 17.87
C PHE A 584 24.67 17.87 17.06
N ASN A 585 24.42 17.73 15.74
CA ASN A 585 24.23 18.86 14.81
C ASN A 585 25.40 19.87 14.78
N ARG A 586 26.63 19.45 15.12
CA ARG A 586 27.85 20.25 14.92
C ARG A 586 28.25 20.28 13.44
N ALA A 587 27.55 21.12 12.69
CA ALA A 587 27.72 21.28 11.26
C ALA A 587 29.13 21.71 10.85
N GLU A 588 29.88 22.41 11.71
CA GLU A 588 31.22 22.88 11.38
C GLU A 588 32.20 21.72 11.13
N ILE A 589 32.07 20.63 11.90
CA ILE A 589 32.90 19.41 11.74
C ILE A 589 32.64 18.77 10.38
N VAL A 590 31.36 18.66 10.01
CA VAL A 590 30.95 18.05 8.75
C VAL A 590 31.26 18.96 7.56
N ALA A 591 31.15 20.28 7.72
CA ALA A 591 31.54 21.24 6.70
C ALA A 591 33.02 21.12 6.33
N GLU A 592 33.91 21.03 7.33
CA GLU A 592 35.35 20.82 7.08
C GLU A 592 35.62 19.48 6.36
N LEU A 593 34.91 18.42 6.73
CA LEU A 593 35.02 17.12 6.04
C LEU A 593 34.55 17.19 4.60
N ILE A 594 33.44 17.87 4.33
CA ILE A 594 32.90 18.06 2.98
C ILE A 594 33.92 18.81 2.12
N GLU A 595 34.47 19.92 2.62
CA GLU A 595 35.46 20.72 1.89
C GLU A 595 36.68 19.87 1.50
N LYS A 596 37.26 19.14 2.46
CA LYS A 596 38.42 18.26 2.20
C LYS A 596 38.10 17.08 1.28
N CYS A 597 36.94 16.45 1.43
CA CYS A 597 36.53 15.32 0.58
C CYS A 597 36.30 15.73 -0.88
N ARG A 598 36.12 17.02 -1.17
CA ARG A 598 35.98 17.53 -2.55
C ARG A 598 37.33 17.80 -3.21
N GLU A 599 38.39 17.97 -2.43
CA GLU A 599 39.76 18.16 -2.91
C GLU A 599 40.45 16.82 -3.22
N MET A 600 39.99 15.75 -2.57
CA MET A 600 40.26 14.34 -2.95
C MET A 600 39.53 13.98 -4.25
#